data_AF-A0A428P9J3-F1
#
_entry.id   AF-A0A428P9J3-F1
#
_cell.length_a   1.000
_cell.length_b   1.000
_cell.length_c   1.000
_cell.angle_alpha   90.00
_cell.angle_beta   90.00
_cell.angle_gamma   90.00
#
_symmetry.space_group_name_H-M   'P 1'
#
loop_
_entity.id
_entity.type
_entity.pdbx_description
1 polymer ?
#
loop_
_entity_poly.entity_id
_entity_poly.type
_entity_poly.pdbx_seq_one_letter_code
_entity_poly.pdbx_strand_id
1 'polypeptide(L)'
;MPPLPIDASADNHPLQVICAWPVSGQYGFGTRILYYVLIATCLLARREYWLVPPCLAAALILPAVAAIHGIVLAAFHNPHAVDMDIFGAFQLCSIGIIVAPVTVMLSRTYFNDPGRNTIFLWTFLQLVGLLSLAIEFYRIQTSDCMLGNSKPLPSSDLSHFPYTEGNNCGLVCSIQEGPFSPMRGGSANNIYVIPAPGTLTFGTATLLAAACSIHAVLCLVSMWDKVVETNWRRHSRKSVTKGMIKRLNQTIGFFLKILAVPVFGGAGLAILIVGEINFFSSQVRYQTEPMANVGQWAPVVGTSLAMLASLYVLLAKHIAEGEDSDSNVHQCNCSNCKMDHTRDEIILTTELHDATDRPSTNLYRQKVRKLFFTVGKILDFSQ
;
A
#
# COMPACT_ATOMS: atom_id res chain seq x y z
N MET A 1 -36.90 -20.19 36.43
CA MET A 1 -35.50 -20.44 36.01
C MET A 1 -34.60 -19.86 37.07
N PRO A 2 -33.77 -20.67 37.74
CA PRO A 2 -32.73 -20.13 38.60
C PRO A 2 -31.68 -19.42 37.74
N PRO A 3 -30.98 -18.40 38.26
CA PRO A 3 -29.88 -17.76 37.54
C PRO A 3 -28.74 -18.76 37.36
N LEU A 4 -28.15 -18.77 36.17
CA LEU A 4 -26.93 -19.52 35.85
C LEU A 4 -25.81 -19.13 36.84
N PRO A 5 -25.01 -20.10 37.32
CA PRO A 5 -23.89 -19.80 38.20
C PRO A 5 -22.88 -18.95 37.44
N ILE A 6 -22.47 -17.84 38.06
CA ILE A 6 -21.29 -17.08 37.66
C ILE A 6 -20.10 -17.96 38.01
N ASP A 7 -19.51 -18.62 37.02
CA ASP A 7 -18.25 -19.35 37.20
C ASP A 7 -17.17 -18.34 37.60
N ALA A 8 -16.78 -18.42 38.87
CA ALA A 8 -15.58 -17.81 39.41
C ALA A 8 -14.35 -18.66 39.03
N SER A 9 -14.10 -18.85 37.73
CA SER A 9 -12.90 -19.49 37.20
C SER A 9 -12.10 -18.52 36.34
N ALA A 10 -11.64 -17.43 36.96
CA ALA A 10 -10.48 -16.73 36.43
C ALA A 10 -9.24 -17.59 36.73
N ASP A 11 -8.45 -17.89 35.69
CA ASP A 11 -7.10 -18.46 35.71
C ASP A 11 -6.92 -19.96 36.04
N ASN A 12 -7.17 -20.82 35.05
CA ASN A 12 -6.42 -22.08 34.92
C ASN A 12 -6.27 -22.56 33.47
N HIS A 13 -6.28 -21.65 32.50
CA HIS A 13 -5.95 -22.00 31.12
C HIS A 13 -4.43 -21.93 30.91
N PRO A 14 -3.81 -22.95 30.27
CA PRO A 14 -2.38 -22.95 30.01
C PRO A 14 -2.01 -21.78 29.10
N LEU A 15 -0.92 -21.08 29.45
CA LEU A 15 -0.37 -20.01 28.63
C LEU A 15 -0.06 -20.52 27.23
N GLN A 16 -0.69 -19.91 26.22
CA GLN A 16 -0.44 -20.23 24.82
C GLN A 16 0.86 -19.56 24.36
N VAL A 17 1.75 -20.34 23.77
CA VAL A 17 3.02 -19.89 23.21
C VAL A 17 3.20 -20.36 21.77
N ILE A 18 4.11 -19.71 21.05
CA ILE A 18 4.45 -20.06 19.68
C ILE A 18 5.91 -19.72 19.38
N CYS A 19 6.56 -20.51 18.52
CA CYS A 19 7.82 -20.12 17.91
C CYS A 19 7.60 -19.04 16.87
N ALA A 20 8.34 -17.95 16.97
CA ALA A 20 8.16 -16.82 16.08
C ALA A 20 9.47 -16.19 15.65
N TRP A 21 9.54 -15.82 14.37
CA TRP A 21 10.52 -14.86 13.90
C TRP A 21 10.04 -13.45 14.22
N PRO A 22 10.90 -12.58 14.76
CA PRO A 22 10.52 -11.23 15.13
C PRO A 22 10.15 -10.39 13.92
N VAL A 23 9.34 -9.36 14.16
CA VAL A 23 8.94 -8.39 13.14
C VAL A 23 10.18 -7.79 12.49
N SER A 24 10.28 -7.90 11.17
CA SER A 24 11.37 -7.36 10.38
C SER A 24 11.34 -5.85 10.36
N GLY A 25 12.51 -5.25 10.08
CA GLY A 25 12.63 -3.80 10.02
C GLY A 25 11.70 -3.15 8.98
N GLN A 26 11.28 -3.89 7.95
CA GLN A 26 10.32 -3.43 6.95
C GLN A 26 8.97 -3.02 7.56
N TYR A 27 8.51 -3.73 8.59
CA TYR A 27 7.27 -3.41 9.31
C TYR A 27 7.54 -2.74 10.66
N GLY A 28 8.78 -2.29 10.86
CA GLY A 28 9.19 -1.55 12.04
C GLY A 28 8.48 -0.21 12.17
N PHE A 29 8.65 0.41 13.34
CA PHE A 29 7.95 1.64 13.71
C PHE A 29 8.15 2.77 12.69
N GLY A 30 9.38 2.92 12.16
CA GLY A 30 9.68 3.98 11.17
C GLY A 30 8.84 3.87 9.90
N THR A 31 8.79 2.69 9.29
CA THR A 31 8.01 2.45 8.07
C THR A 31 6.51 2.61 8.30
N ARG A 32 6.00 2.16 9.45
CA ARG A 32 4.57 2.29 9.79
C ARG A 32 4.15 3.74 9.96
N ILE A 33 4.90 4.52 10.73
CA ILE A 33 4.63 5.96 10.90
C ILE A 33 4.71 6.70 9.56
N LEU A 34 5.73 6.41 8.76
CA LEU A 34 5.85 6.97 7.41
C LEU A 34 4.61 6.67 6.56
N TYR A 35 4.13 5.42 6.57
CA TYR A 35 2.93 5.04 5.83
C TYR A 35 1.68 5.81 6.29
N TYR A 36 1.49 5.99 7.60
CA TYR A 36 0.36 6.77 8.12
C TYR A 36 0.44 8.24 7.74
N VAL A 37 1.64 8.83 7.81
CA VAL A 37 1.89 10.21 7.39
C VAL A 37 1.63 10.36 5.89
N LEU A 38 2.03 9.39 5.07
CA LEU A 38 1.74 9.40 3.63
C LEU A 38 0.24 9.35 3.37
N ILE A 39 -0.50 8.44 4.01
CA ILE A 39 -1.96 8.41 3.87
C ILE A 39 -2.58 9.74 4.31
N ALA A 40 -2.22 10.24 5.49
CA ALA A 40 -2.74 11.49 6.00
C ALA A 40 -2.45 12.67 5.05
N THR A 41 -1.23 12.74 4.53
CA THR A 41 -0.81 13.75 3.56
C THR A 41 -1.64 13.65 2.28
N CYS A 42 -1.80 12.45 1.73
CA CYS A 42 -2.59 12.21 0.53
C CYS A 42 -4.08 12.59 0.73
N LEU A 43 -4.62 12.44 1.94
CA LEU A 43 -6.00 12.83 2.27
C LEU A 43 -6.16 14.34 2.50
N LEU A 44 -5.23 14.97 3.23
CA LEU A 44 -5.29 16.38 3.62
C LEU A 44 -4.82 17.32 2.49
N ALA A 45 -3.70 16.99 1.85
CA ALA A 45 -3.08 17.78 0.79
C ALA A 45 -3.62 17.43 -0.61
N ARG A 46 -4.82 16.83 -0.70
CA ARG A 46 -5.46 16.40 -1.96
C ARG A 46 -5.64 17.48 -3.04
N ARG A 47 -5.46 18.76 -2.68
CA ARG A 47 -5.53 19.91 -3.60
C ARG A 47 -4.17 20.34 -4.15
N GLU A 48 -3.08 19.89 -3.53
CA GLU A 48 -1.72 20.22 -3.90
C GLU A 48 -1.23 19.25 -4.97
N TYR A 49 -1.33 19.67 -6.23
CA TYR A 49 -1.02 18.83 -7.41
C TYR A 49 0.43 18.30 -7.42
N TRP A 50 1.32 18.91 -6.64
CA TRP A 50 2.73 18.55 -6.56
C TRP A 50 3.08 17.47 -5.53
N LEU A 51 2.28 17.38 -4.47
CA LEU A 51 2.44 16.40 -3.39
C LEU A 51 1.68 15.12 -3.70
N VAL A 52 0.52 15.24 -4.34
CA VAL A 52 -0.45 14.12 -4.45
C VAL A 52 0.08 12.96 -5.28
N PRO A 53 0.64 13.13 -6.50
CA PRO A 53 1.13 12.00 -7.30
C PRO A 53 2.26 11.18 -6.64
N PRO A 54 3.36 11.78 -6.13
CA PRO A 54 4.42 11.02 -5.47
C PRO A 54 3.96 10.43 -4.13
N CYS A 55 3.16 11.16 -3.34
CA CYS A 55 2.57 10.65 -2.11
C CYS A 55 1.71 9.41 -2.40
N LEU A 56 0.83 9.48 -3.39
CA LEU A 56 -0.08 8.41 -3.75
C LEU A 56 0.70 7.20 -4.26
N ALA A 57 1.72 7.41 -5.10
CA ALA A 57 2.59 6.34 -5.56
C ALA A 57 3.29 5.63 -4.38
N ALA A 58 3.90 6.38 -3.47
CA ALA A 58 4.55 5.82 -2.29
C ALA A 58 3.56 5.08 -1.36
N ALA A 59 2.38 5.67 -1.12
CA ALA A 59 1.33 5.10 -0.28
C ALA A 59 0.72 3.81 -0.88
N LEU A 60 0.76 3.62 -2.20
CA LEU A 60 0.26 2.40 -2.85
C LEU A 60 1.31 1.29 -2.94
N ILE A 61 2.60 1.65 -2.95
CA ILE A 61 3.70 0.66 -3.02
C ILE A 61 3.77 -0.17 -1.73
N LEU A 62 3.69 0.44 -0.56
CA LEU A 62 3.85 -0.27 0.71
C LEU A 62 2.81 -1.40 0.91
N PRO A 63 1.49 -1.16 0.68
CA PRO A 63 0.49 -2.23 0.72
C PRO A 63 0.66 -3.28 -0.38
N ALA A 64 1.14 -2.91 -1.56
CA ALA A 64 1.40 -3.86 -2.64
C ALA A 64 2.54 -4.83 -2.28
N VAL A 65 3.63 -4.30 -1.70
CA VAL A 65 4.74 -5.13 -1.18
C VAL A 65 4.23 -6.01 -0.03
N ALA A 66 3.42 -5.46 0.87
CA ALA A 66 2.78 -6.23 1.94
C ALA A 66 1.87 -7.35 1.41
N ALA A 67 1.16 -7.13 0.31
CA ALA A 67 0.30 -8.14 -0.32
C ALA A 67 1.13 -9.30 -0.87
N ILE A 68 2.20 -8.99 -1.62
CA ILE A 68 3.15 -9.99 -2.10
C ILE A 68 3.74 -10.74 -0.91
N HIS A 69 4.11 -10.03 0.16
CA HIS A 69 4.64 -10.66 1.35
C HIS A 69 3.63 -11.62 1.99
N GLY A 70 2.36 -11.23 2.10
CA GLY A 70 1.29 -12.11 2.58
C GLY A 70 1.09 -13.36 1.74
N ILE A 71 1.25 -13.25 0.40
CA ILE A 71 1.24 -14.42 -0.50
C ILE A 71 2.41 -15.35 -0.20
N VAL A 72 3.62 -14.79 -0.07
CA VAL A 72 4.84 -15.56 0.19
C VAL A 72 4.80 -16.24 1.56
N LEU A 73 4.30 -15.54 2.59
CA LEU A 73 4.09 -16.09 3.94
C LEU A 73 3.14 -17.29 3.91
N ALA A 74 2.01 -17.18 3.20
CA ALA A 74 1.08 -18.30 3.07
C ALA A 74 1.66 -19.47 2.25
N ALA A 75 2.48 -19.17 1.24
CA ALA A 75 3.11 -20.18 0.38
C ALA A 75 4.21 -20.97 1.10
N PHE A 76 5.02 -20.30 1.93
CA PHE A 76 6.08 -20.91 2.75
C PHE A 76 5.65 -21.11 4.20
N HIS A 77 4.40 -21.49 4.40
CA HIS A 77 3.85 -21.78 5.72
C HIS A 77 4.69 -22.81 6.48
N ASN A 78 4.89 -22.53 7.76
CA ASN A 78 5.50 -23.46 8.70
C ASN A 78 4.49 -23.80 9.82
N PRO A 79 4.15 -25.08 10.03
CA PRO A 79 3.18 -25.46 11.06
C PRO A 79 3.72 -25.27 12.49
N HIS A 80 5.03 -25.14 12.65
CA HIS A 80 5.68 -25.07 13.96
C HIS A 80 6.18 -23.68 14.31
N ALA A 81 6.11 -22.70 13.39
CA ALA A 81 6.50 -21.33 13.66
C ALA A 81 5.77 -20.31 12.79
N VAL A 82 5.67 -19.09 13.30
CA VAL A 82 5.05 -17.96 12.61
C VAL A 82 6.07 -16.87 12.32
N ASP A 83 5.99 -16.25 11.16
CA ASP A 83 6.68 -14.98 10.92
C ASP A 83 5.78 -13.81 11.37
N MET A 84 6.23 -13.04 12.35
CA MET A 84 5.43 -11.94 12.92
C MET A 84 5.20 -10.80 11.94
N ASP A 85 5.88 -10.78 10.79
CA ASP A 85 5.58 -9.88 9.69
C ASP A 85 4.16 -10.04 9.15
N ILE A 86 3.49 -11.16 9.44
CA ILE A 86 2.07 -11.37 9.11
C ILE A 86 1.17 -10.23 9.63
N PHE A 87 1.44 -9.68 10.82
CA PHE A 87 0.68 -8.56 11.37
C PHE A 87 0.97 -7.24 10.64
N GLY A 88 2.22 -7.01 10.26
CA GLY A 88 2.61 -5.83 9.50
C GLY A 88 2.06 -5.85 8.09
N ALA A 89 2.16 -7.00 7.43
CA ALA A 89 1.57 -7.22 6.13
C ALA A 89 0.05 -7.00 6.18
N PHE A 90 -0.63 -7.58 7.16
CA PHE A 90 -2.07 -7.39 7.38
C PHE A 90 -2.47 -5.93 7.59
N GLN A 91 -1.77 -5.19 8.45
CA GLN A 91 -2.12 -3.81 8.75
C GLN A 91 -1.98 -2.91 7.53
N LEU A 92 -0.86 -3.02 6.79
CA LEU A 92 -0.66 -2.23 5.55
C LEU A 92 -1.66 -2.62 4.47
N CYS A 93 -1.91 -3.92 4.27
CA CYS A 93 -2.89 -4.41 3.29
C CYS A 93 -4.31 -3.91 3.59
N SER A 94 -4.74 -4.02 4.85
CA SER A 94 -6.10 -3.69 5.28
C SER A 94 -6.38 -2.19 5.21
N ILE A 95 -5.43 -1.35 5.66
CA ILE A 95 -5.58 0.09 5.54
C ILE A 95 -5.56 0.50 4.06
N GLY A 96 -4.66 -0.09 3.25
CA GLY A 96 -4.58 0.17 1.82
C GLY A 96 -5.89 -0.11 1.09
N ILE A 97 -6.47 -1.30 1.29
CA ILE A 97 -7.70 -1.70 0.59
C ILE A 97 -8.93 -0.89 1.00
N ILE A 98 -8.95 -0.36 2.23
CA ILE A 98 -10.04 0.47 2.73
C ILE A 98 -9.94 1.90 2.17
N VAL A 99 -8.73 2.47 2.16
CA VAL A 99 -8.54 3.89 1.84
C VAL A 99 -8.43 4.13 0.33
N ALA A 100 -7.65 3.32 -0.40
CA ALA A 100 -7.29 3.63 -1.77
C ALA A 100 -8.46 3.46 -2.79
N PRO A 101 -9.18 2.32 -2.83
CA PRO A 101 -10.31 2.15 -3.73
C PRO A 101 -11.42 3.18 -3.48
N VAL A 102 -11.73 3.49 -2.22
CA VAL A 102 -12.74 4.51 -1.88
C VAL A 102 -12.31 5.89 -2.38
N THR A 103 -11.03 6.26 -2.20
CA THR A 103 -10.48 7.53 -2.71
C THR A 103 -10.56 7.62 -4.23
N VAL A 104 -10.25 6.52 -4.92
CA VAL A 104 -10.31 6.44 -6.38
C VAL A 104 -11.76 6.46 -6.89
N MET A 105 -12.67 5.73 -6.25
CA MET A 105 -14.09 5.67 -6.62
C MET A 105 -14.79 7.04 -6.53
N LEU A 106 -14.28 7.94 -5.70
CA LEU A 106 -14.76 9.30 -5.53
C LEU A 106 -14.19 10.29 -6.57
N SER A 107 -13.10 9.94 -7.28
CA SER A 107 -12.44 10.81 -8.25
C SER A 107 -13.05 10.67 -9.64
N ARG A 108 -13.69 11.74 -10.15
CA ARG A 108 -14.20 11.78 -11.55
C ARG A 108 -13.10 11.80 -12.59
N THR A 109 -11.95 12.37 -12.24
CA THR A 109 -10.77 12.46 -13.11
C THR A 109 -10.22 11.06 -13.39
N TYR A 110 -10.17 10.21 -12.36
CA TYR A 110 -9.52 8.90 -12.44
C TYR A 110 -10.22 7.91 -13.37
N PHE A 111 -11.56 7.90 -13.44
CA PHE A 111 -12.31 6.95 -14.27
C PHE A 111 -12.20 7.20 -15.78
N ASN A 112 -11.78 8.40 -16.18
CA ASN A 112 -11.67 8.78 -17.58
C ASN A 112 -10.24 8.62 -18.14
N ASP A 113 -9.26 8.36 -17.26
CA ASP A 113 -7.85 8.25 -17.59
C ASP A 113 -7.38 6.78 -17.71
N PRO A 114 -6.29 6.51 -18.46
CA PRO A 114 -5.74 5.16 -18.66
C PRO A 114 -5.26 4.48 -17.37
N GLY A 115 -5.06 5.22 -16.28
CA GLY A 115 -4.68 4.68 -14.97
C GLY A 115 -5.69 3.68 -14.38
N ARG A 116 -6.93 3.62 -14.89
CA ARG A 116 -7.98 2.74 -14.35
C ARG A 116 -7.56 1.27 -14.25
N ASN A 117 -6.86 0.75 -15.25
CA ASN A 117 -6.44 -0.65 -15.28
C ASN A 117 -5.41 -0.95 -14.17
N THR A 118 -4.54 0.02 -13.85
CA THR A 118 -3.52 -0.14 -12.80
C THR A 118 -4.14 -0.27 -11.41
N ILE A 119 -5.13 0.55 -11.05
CA ILE A 119 -5.79 0.43 -9.73
C ILE A 119 -6.65 -0.82 -9.63
N PHE A 120 -7.27 -1.26 -10.74
CA PHE A 120 -7.98 -2.53 -10.74
C PHE A 120 -7.02 -3.69 -10.43
N LEU A 121 -5.86 -3.76 -11.11
CA LEU A 121 -4.82 -4.76 -10.85
C LEU A 121 -4.25 -4.65 -9.44
N TRP A 122 -4.01 -3.43 -8.96
CA TRP A 122 -3.52 -3.19 -7.60
C TRP A 122 -4.53 -3.68 -6.54
N THR A 123 -5.82 -3.38 -6.73
CA THR A 123 -6.91 -3.81 -5.82
C THR A 123 -7.05 -5.34 -5.84
N PHE A 124 -6.90 -5.96 -7.01
CA PHE A 124 -6.89 -7.41 -7.15
C PHE A 124 -5.69 -8.05 -6.43
N LEU A 125 -4.48 -7.51 -6.60
CA LEU A 125 -3.29 -7.95 -5.88
C LEU A 125 -3.51 -7.86 -4.36
N GLN A 126 -4.12 -6.77 -3.88
CA GLN A 126 -4.39 -6.57 -2.47
C GLN A 126 -5.41 -7.58 -1.91
N LEU A 127 -6.45 -7.92 -2.70
CA LEU A 127 -7.40 -8.98 -2.37
C LEU A 127 -6.69 -10.34 -2.22
N VAL A 128 -5.85 -10.71 -3.19
CA VAL A 128 -5.11 -11.98 -3.14
C VAL A 128 -4.18 -12.02 -1.92
N GLY A 129 -3.51 -10.91 -1.61
CA GLY A 129 -2.68 -10.78 -0.41
C GLY A 129 -3.48 -10.94 0.89
N LEU A 130 -4.64 -10.29 1.01
CA LEU A 130 -5.51 -10.40 2.20
C LEU A 130 -6.10 -11.80 2.39
N LEU A 131 -6.50 -12.46 1.29
CA LEU A 131 -6.94 -13.86 1.34
C LEU A 131 -5.81 -14.79 1.79
N SER A 132 -4.59 -14.57 1.29
CA SER A 132 -3.41 -15.33 1.68
C SER A 132 -3.10 -15.14 3.18
N LEU A 133 -3.16 -13.90 3.67
CA LEU A 133 -3.00 -13.58 5.09
C LEU A 133 -4.11 -14.20 5.95
N ALA A 134 -5.37 -14.18 5.51
CA ALA A 134 -6.47 -14.82 6.23
C ALA A 134 -6.25 -16.33 6.37
N ILE A 135 -5.81 -16.98 5.29
CA ILE A 135 -5.47 -18.41 5.31
C ILE A 135 -4.30 -18.66 6.27
N GLU A 136 -3.27 -17.83 6.24
CA GLU A 136 -2.11 -18.01 7.10
C GLU A 136 -2.47 -17.81 8.58
N PHE A 137 -3.21 -16.76 8.92
CA PHE A 137 -3.71 -16.56 10.29
C PHE A 137 -4.55 -17.73 10.79
N TYR A 138 -5.39 -18.31 9.92
CA TYR A 138 -6.22 -19.46 10.26
C TYR A 138 -5.40 -20.73 10.52
N ARG A 139 -4.26 -20.90 9.84
CA ARG A 139 -3.41 -22.10 9.94
C ARG A 139 -2.47 -22.07 11.14
N ILE A 140 -2.22 -20.90 11.74
CA ILE A 140 -1.34 -20.76 12.89
C ILE A 140 -1.91 -21.55 14.07
N GLN A 141 -1.07 -22.40 14.66
CA GLN A 141 -1.39 -23.15 15.87
C GLN A 141 -0.49 -22.66 17.01
N THR A 142 -1.09 -22.43 18.17
CA THR A 142 -0.39 -22.15 19.42
C THR A 142 -0.29 -23.44 20.23
N SER A 143 0.68 -23.52 21.13
CA SER A 143 0.89 -24.66 22.00
C SER A 143 0.85 -24.24 23.46
N ASP A 144 0.40 -25.14 24.33
CA ASP A 144 0.42 -24.95 25.77
C ASP A 144 1.86 -24.88 26.28
N CYS A 145 2.21 -23.82 27.01
CA CYS A 145 3.52 -23.73 27.63
C CYS A 145 3.60 -24.65 28.86
N MET A 146 4.37 -25.71 28.72
CA MET A 146 4.71 -26.60 29.82
C MET A 146 6.07 -26.21 30.39
N LEU A 147 6.09 -25.70 31.62
CA LEU A 147 7.33 -25.68 32.40
C LEU A 147 7.65 -27.11 32.86
N GLY A 148 8.91 -27.38 33.22
CA GLY A 148 9.36 -28.69 33.70
C GLY A 148 8.41 -29.34 34.74
N ASN A 149 8.51 -30.66 34.92
CA ASN A 149 7.57 -31.48 35.71
C ASN A 149 6.07 -31.26 35.36
N SER A 150 5.78 -30.89 34.10
CA SER A 150 4.42 -30.88 33.54
C SER A 150 3.43 -29.94 34.22
N LYS A 151 3.90 -28.79 34.73
CA LYS A 151 3.01 -27.75 35.27
C LYS A 151 2.75 -26.67 34.20
N PRO A 152 1.48 -26.42 33.83
CA PRO A 152 1.16 -25.34 32.91
C PRO A 152 1.43 -23.99 33.57
N LEU A 153 2.07 -23.07 32.84
CA LEU A 153 2.24 -21.70 33.32
C LEU A 153 0.89 -20.96 33.21
N PRO A 154 0.39 -20.33 34.28
CA PRO A 154 -0.89 -19.62 34.22
C PRO A 154 -0.81 -18.37 33.34
N SER A 155 -1.89 -18.08 32.63
CA SER A 155 -2.05 -16.91 31.75
C SER A 155 -1.87 -15.56 32.43
N SER A 156 -1.97 -15.50 33.76
CA SER A 156 -1.83 -14.29 34.57
C SER A 156 -0.41 -13.70 34.56
N ASP A 157 0.61 -14.46 34.11
CA ASP A 157 2.03 -14.05 34.14
C ASP A 157 2.57 -13.55 32.77
N LEU A 158 1.68 -13.13 31.87
CA LEU A 158 2.03 -12.63 30.52
C LEU A 158 3.04 -11.46 30.51
N SER A 159 3.08 -10.66 31.58
CA SER A 159 3.94 -9.46 31.67
C SER A 159 5.38 -9.76 32.12
N HIS A 160 5.63 -10.90 32.76
CA HIS A 160 6.96 -11.33 33.23
C HIS A 160 7.43 -12.62 32.56
N PHE A 161 6.90 -12.95 31.38
CA PHE A 161 7.33 -14.14 30.64
C PHE A 161 8.86 -14.14 30.49
N PRO A 162 9.57 -15.15 31.02
CA PRO A 162 11.02 -15.18 30.97
C PRO A 162 11.45 -15.57 29.55
N TYR A 163 11.80 -14.56 28.76
CA TYR A 163 12.35 -14.72 27.41
C TYR A 163 13.79 -15.31 27.38
N THR A 164 14.18 -16.03 28.43
CA THR A 164 15.54 -16.57 28.62
C THR A 164 15.84 -17.72 27.66
N GLU A 165 17.07 -17.76 27.15
CA GLU A 165 17.60 -18.88 26.37
C GLU A 165 17.48 -20.19 27.16
N GLY A 166 16.71 -21.16 26.63
CA GLY A 166 16.53 -22.49 27.22
C GLY A 166 15.13 -22.78 27.80
N ASN A 167 14.29 -21.76 28.03
CA ASN A 167 12.88 -21.99 28.37
C ASN A 167 12.01 -22.07 27.11
N ASN A 168 12.09 -23.20 26.40
CA ASN A 168 11.36 -23.37 25.15
C ASN A 168 9.92 -23.85 25.36
N CYS A 169 9.42 -23.91 26.60
CA CYS A 169 8.06 -24.41 26.89
C CYS A 169 7.77 -25.81 26.29
N GLY A 170 8.80 -26.65 26.09
CA GLY A 170 8.70 -27.95 25.44
C GLY A 170 8.71 -27.93 23.90
N LEU A 171 8.89 -26.76 23.27
CA LEU A 171 9.00 -26.60 21.83
C LEU A 171 10.45 -26.76 21.34
N VAL A 172 10.61 -27.28 20.12
CA VAL A 172 11.89 -27.23 19.40
C VAL A 172 11.93 -25.88 18.67
N CYS A 173 12.69 -24.94 19.21
CA CYS A 173 12.69 -23.54 18.80
C CYS A 173 14.09 -22.93 18.89
N SER A 174 14.98 -23.29 17.97
CA SER A 174 16.36 -22.82 17.99
C SER A 174 16.92 -22.64 16.59
N ILE A 175 18.02 -21.90 16.49
CA ILE A 175 18.71 -21.68 15.23
C ILE A 175 19.36 -22.99 14.73
N GLN A 176 19.66 -23.92 15.62
CA GLN A 176 20.35 -25.18 15.31
C GLN A 176 19.38 -26.30 14.92
N GLU A 177 18.25 -26.42 15.62
CA GLU A 177 17.29 -27.51 15.45
C GLU A 177 16.07 -27.09 14.63
N GLY A 178 15.90 -25.79 14.39
CA GLY A 178 14.78 -25.21 13.69
C GLY A 178 13.61 -24.89 14.63
N PRO A 179 12.41 -24.61 14.06
CA PRO A 179 12.07 -24.70 12.65
C PRO A 179 12.79 -23.67 11.76
N PHE A 180 12.97 -24.02 10.49
CA PHE A 180 13.60 -23.15 9.48
C PHE A 180 12.56 -22.56 8.53
N SER A 181 12.82 -21.35 8.04
CA SER A 181 12.01 -20.72 6.98
C SER A 181 12.92 -20.33 5.81
N PRO A 182 12.54 -20.61 4.56
CA PRO A 182 13.26 -20.13 3.38
C PRO A 182 13.37 -18.58 3.34
N MET A 183 12.48 -17.88 4.02
CA MET A 183 12.46 -16.41 4.10
C MET A 183 13.40 -15.86 5.18
N ARG A 184 13.79 -16.69 6.16
CA ARG A 184 14.55 -16.30 7.35
C ARG A 184 15.84 -17.11 7.41
N GLY A 185 16.91 -16.54 6.85
CA GLY A 185 18.25 -17.12 6.80
C GLY A 185 19.34 -16.12 7.19
N GLY A 186 20.58 -16.60 7.31
CA GLY A 186 21.73 -15.74 7.60
C GLY A 186 21.55 -14.95 8.90
N SER A 187 21.67 -13.63 8.83
CA SER A 187 21.52 -12.72 9.99
C SER A 187 20.08 -12.56 10.49
N ALA A 188 19.09 -13.10 9.78
CA ALA A 188 17.66 -12.99 10.11
C ALA A 188 17.03 -14.34 10.50
N ASN A 189 17.83 -15.35 10.87
CA ASN A 189 17.35 -16.68 11.25
C ASN A 189 17.01 -16.82 12.75
N ASN A 190 17.13 -15.74 13.51
CA ASN A 190 16.83 -15.68 14.94
C ASN A 190 15.34 -15.97 15.18
N ILE A 191 15.08 -17.01 15.96
CA ILE A 191 13.73 -17.51 16.28
C ILE A 191 13.60 -17.65 17.80
N TYR A 192 12.43 -17.31 18.33
CA TYR A 192 12.19 -17.30 19.77
C TYR A 192 10.81 -17.85 20.11
N VAL A 193 10.67 -18.39 21.32
CA VAL A 193 9.36 -18.69 21.91
C VAL A 193 8.78 -17.42 22.49
N ILE A 194 7.60 -17.03 22.04
CA ILE A 194 6.85 -15.88 22.56
C ILE A 194 5.44 -16.31 22.99
N PRO A 195 4.83 -15.62 23.97
CA PRO A 195 3.41 -15.79 24.24
C PRO A 195 2.57 -15.43 23.01
N ALA A 196 1.46 -16.13 22.81
CA ALA A 196 0.52 -15.83 21.74
C ALA A 196 -0.02 -14.40 21.89
N PRO A 197 -0.10 -13.59 20.80
CA PRO A 197 -0.61 -12.23 20.87
C PRO A 197 -2.06 -12.18 21.38
N GLY A 198 -2.29 -11.44 22.47
CA GLY A 198 -3.60 -11.30 23.09
C GLY A 198 -4.42 -10.10 22.61
N THR A 199 -3.77 -9.03 22.11
CA THR A 199 -4.46 -7.80 21.67
C THR A 199 -5.19 -8.02 20.35
N LEU A 200 -4.45 -8.43 19.32
CA LEU A 200 -5.01 -8.86 18.05
C LEU A 200 -4.66 -10.34 17.88
N THR A 201 -5.55 -11.21 18.36
CA THR A 201 -5.37 -12.66 18.26
C THR A 201 -5.35 -13.11 16.80
N PHE A 202 -4.70 -14.24 16.51
CA PHE A 202 -4.68 -14.80 15.15
C PHE A 202 -6.09 -15.01 14.60
N GLY A 203 -7.02 -15.53 15.40
CA GLY A 203 -8.42 -15.68 14.99
C GLY A 203 -9.12 -14.35 14.68
N THR A 204 -8.88 -13.30 15.47
CA THR A 204 -9.45 -11.97 15.19
C THR A 204 -8.86 -11.40 13.89
N ALA A 205 -7.56 -11.57 13.67
CA ALA A 205 -6.89 -11.13 12.45
C ALA A 205 -7.42 -11.88 11.21
N THR A 206 -7.70 -13.19 11.30
CA THR A 206 -8.38 -13.95 10.23
C THR A 206 -9.71 -13.32 9.86
N LEU A 207 -10.56 -13.03 10.84
CA LEU A 207 -11.89 -12.46 10.60
C LEU A 207 -11.81 -11.06 9.98
N LEU A 208 -10.90 -10.22 10.45
CA LEU A 208 -10.69 -8.89 9.88
C LEU A 208 -10.14 -8.97 8.45
N ALA A 209 -9.19 -9.88 8.18
CA ALA A 209 -8.65 -10.09 6.84
C ALA A 209 -9.73 -10.58 5.86
N ALA A 210 -10.60 -11.49 6.31
CA ALA A 210 -11.75 -11.94 5.53
C ALA A 210 -12.75 -10.79 5.27
N ALA A 211 -13.06 -9.97 6.28
CA ALA A 211 -13.94 -8.82 6.14
C ALA A 211 -13.38 -7.77 5.14
N CYS A 212 -12.08 -7.46 5.22
CA CYS A 212 -11.38 -6.60 4.28
C CYS A 212 -11.38 -7.18 2.85
N SER A 213 -11.31 -8.51 2.71
CA SER A 213 -11.39 -9.19 1.42
C SER A 213 -12.78 -9.06 0.80
N ILE A 214 -13.86 -9.18 1.59
CA ILE A 214 -15.23 -8.92 1.12
C ILE A 214 -15.35 -7.48 0.61
N HIS A 215 -14.82 -6.50 1.37
CA HIS A 215 -14.78 -5.11 0.93
C HIS A 215 -14.06 -4.95 -0.42
N ALA A 216 -12.90 -5.59 -0.59
CA ALA A 216 -12.14 -5.57 -1.84
C ALA A 216 -12.95 -6.11 -3.02
N VAL A 217 -13.64 -7.24 -2.84
CA VAL A 217 -14.49 -7.84 -3.87
C VAL A 217 -15.62 -6.89 -4.27
N LEU A 218 -16.29 -6.25 -3.31
CA LEU A 218 -17.34 -5.27 -3.59
C LEU A 218 -16.79 -4.07 -4.38
N CYS A 219 -15.60 -3.57 -4.04
CA CYS A 219 -14.92 -2.52 -4.79
C CYS A 219 -14.60 -2.96 -6.22
N LEU A 220 -14.04 -4.16 -6.41
CA LEU A 220 -13.72 -4.70 -7.74
C LEU A 220 -14.96 -4.86 -8.62
N VAL A 221 -16.04 -5.43 -8.08
CA VAL A 221 -17.32 -5.60 -8.80
C VAL A 221 -17.90 -4.24 -9.18
N SER A 222 -17.90 -3.27 -8.27
CA SER A 222 -18.42 -1.93 -8.56
C SER A 222 -17.58 -1.20 -9.61
N MET A 223 -16.26 -1.33 -9.55
CA MET A 223 -15.38 -0.78 -10.56
C MET A 223 -15.59 -1.45 -11.92
N TRP A 224 -15.73 -2.78 -11.94
CA TRP A 224 -15.98 -3.57 -13.15
C TRP A 224 -17.30 -3.16 -13.83
N ASP A 225 -18.39 -3.06 -13.07
CA ASP A 225 -19.69 -2.64 -13.61
C ASP A 225 -19.60 -1.26 -14.29
N LYS A 226 -18.96 -0.29 -13.62
CA LYS A 226 -18.66 1.03 -14.21
C LYS A 226 -17.78 0.93 -15.47
N VAL A 227 -16.84 -0.02 -15.54
CA VAL A 227 -16.01 -0.20 -16.74
C VAL A 227 -16.84 -0.64 -17.93
N VAL A 228 -17.67 -1.65 -17.72
CA VAL A 228 -18.53 -2.24 -18.74
C VAL A 228 -19.56 -1.20 -19.20
N GLU A 229 -20.19 -0.48 -18.27
CA GLU A 229 -21.14 0.58 -18.59
C GLU A 229 -20.50 1.67 -19.46
N THR A 230 -19.29 2.12 -19.11
CA THR A 230 -18.58 3.16 -19.87
C THR A 230 -18.23 2.68 -21.29
N ASN A 231 -17.74 1.45 -21.42
CA ASN A 231 -17.41 0.86 -22.72
C ASN A 231 -18.66 0.66 -23.59
N TRP A 232 -19.75 0.20 -22.98
CA TRP A 232 -21.05 0.06 -23.64
C TRP A 232 -21.57 1.40 -24.14
N ARG A 233 -21.50 2.47 -23.33
CA ARG A 233 -21.89 3.83 -23.73
C ARG A 233 -21.03 4.40 -24.87
N ARG A 234 -19.75 4.03 -24.94
CA ARG A 234 -18.90 4.42 -26.08
C ARG A 234 -19.32 3.74 -27.39
N HIS A 235 -19.79 2.48 -27.31
CA HIS A 235 -20.24 1.73 -28.48
C HIS A 235 -21.71 2.00 -28.86
N SER A 236 -22.57 2.25 -27.88
CA SER A 236 -24.00 2.48 -28.10
C SER A 236 -24.28 3.96 -28.30
N ARG A 237 -24.55 4.38 -29.54
CA ARG A 237 -24.98 5.74 -29.95
C ARG A 237 -26.33 6.19 -29.37
N LYS A 238 -26.90 5.48 -28.39
CA LYS A 238 -28.18 5.84 -27.77
C LYS A 238 -27.97 6.97 -26.76
N SER A 239 -28.56 8.12 -27.05
CA SER A 239 -28.72 9.25 -26.14
C SER A 239 -29.46 8.83 -24.88
N VAL A 240 -28.75 8.28 -23.90
CA VAL A 240 -29.24 8.18 -22.53
C VAL A 240 -29.43 9.61 -22.03
N THR A 241 -30.67 9.95 -21.66
CA THR A 241 -31.07 11.30 -21.27
C THR A 241 -30.16 11.83 -20.16
N LYS A 242 -29.42 12.92 -20.44
CA LYS A 242 -28.45 13.57 -19.51
C LYS A 242 -28.99 13.70 -18.07
N GLY A 243 -30.30 13.89 -17.91
CA GLY A 243 -30.98 14.00 -16.62
C GLY A 243 -30.90 12.74 -15.74
N MET A 244 -31.08 11.54 -16.30
CA MET A 244 -31.04 10.29 -15.53
C MET A 244 -29.61 9.98 -15.05
N ILE A 245 -28.61 10.26 -15.88
CA ILE A 245 -27.19 10.10 -15.56
C ILE A 245 -26.77 11.07 -14.46
N LYS A 246 -27.24 12.33 -14.52
CA LYS A 246 -26.97 13.34 -13.50
C LYS A 246 -27.56 12.93 -12.15
N ARG A 247 -28.78 12.37 -12.15
CA ARG A 247 -29.46 11.88 -10.94
C ARG A 247 -28.74 10.69 -10.33
N LEU A 248 -28.36 9.69 -11.13
CA LEU A 248 -27.63 8.51 -10.65
C LEU A 248 -26.27 8.90 -10.06
N ASN A 249 -25.54 9.80 -10.72
CA ASN A 249 -24.24 10.30 -10.26
C ASN A 249 -24.38 11.13 -8.95
N GLN A 250 -25.49 11.86 -8.78
CA GLN A 250 -25.80 12.55 -7.51
C GLN A 250 -26.13 11.58 -6.38
N THR A 251 -26.97 10.56 -6.62
CA THR A 251 -27.33 9.56 -5.60
C THR A 251 -26.12 8.72 -5.17
N ILE A 252 -25.28 8.29 -6.13
CA ILE A 252 -24.04 7.57 -5.85
C ILE A 252 -23.06 8.47 -5.08
N GLY A 253 -22.95 9.75 -5.47
CA GLY A 253 -22.12 10.72 -4.77
C GLY A 253 -22.57 10.98 -3.33
N PHE A 254 -23.88 10.98 -3.06
CA PHE A 254 -24.46 11.10 -1.73
C PHE A 254 -24.18 9.87 -0.87
N PHE A 255 -24.47 8.67 -1.38
CA PHE A 255 -24.24 7.41 -0.68
C PHE A 255 -22.76 7.20 -0.33
N LEU A 256 -21.85 7.44 -1.28
CA LEU A 256 -20.42 7.28 -1.05
C LEU A 256 -19.87 8.29 -0.04
N LYS A 257 -20.31 9.56 -0.07
CA LYS A 257 -19.78 10.59 0.83
C LYS A 257 -20.35 10.53 2.25
N ILE A 258 -21.63 10.21 2.41
CA ILE A 258 -22.30 10.28 3.71
C ILE A 258 -22.25 8.94 4.45
N LEU A 259 -22.28 7.82 3.73
CA LEU A 259 -22.33 6.50 4.34
C LEU A 259 -20.99 5.76 4.24
N ALA A 260 -20.43 5.65 3.02
CA ALA A 260 -19.25 4.82 2.80
C ALA A 260 -17.98 5.43 3.44
N VAL A 261 -17.74 6.74 3.27
CA VAL A 261 -16.53 7.39 3.81
C VAL A 261 -16.45 7.31 5.34
N PRO A 262 -17.51 7.62 6.13
CA PRO A 262 -17.43 7.47 7.59
C PRO A 262 -17.28 6.02 8.04
N VAL A 263 -17.98 5.08 7.41
CA VAL A 263 -17.94 3.66 7.80
C VAL A 263 -16.57 3.05 7.49
N PHE A 264 -16.09 3.19 6.25
CA PHE A 264 -14.81 2.62 5.84
C PHE A 264 -13.64 3.41 6.42
N GLY A 265 -13.73 4.74 6.51
CA GLY A 265 -12.73 5.56 7.19
C GLY A 265 -12.62 5.23 8.68
N GLY A 266 -13.75 5.03 9.37
CA GLY A 266 -13.78 4.59 10.76
C GLY A 266 -13.20 3.19 10.94
N ALA A 267 -13.54 2.24 10.06
CA ALA A 267 -12.97 0.90 10.07
C ALA A 267 -11.45 0.91 9.85
N GLY A 268 -10.96 1.70 8.89
CA GLY A 268 -9.52 1.87 8.65
C GLY A 268 -8.79 2.48 9.85
N LEU A 269 -9.38 3.48 10.50
CA LEU A 269 -8.84 4.07 11.72
C LEU A 269 -8.83 3.08 12.89
N ALA A 270 -9.89 2.28 13.05
CA ALA A 270 -9.96 1.25 14.08
C ALA A 270 -8.88 0.17 13.89
N ILE A 271 -8.69 -0.30 12.65
CA ILE A 271 -7.61 -1.25 12.31
C ILE A 271 -6.23 -0.66 12.60
N LEU A 272 -6.01 0.62 12.29
CA LEU A 272 -4.76 1.31 12.61
C LEU A 272 -4.52 1.34 14.12
N ILE A 273 -5.52 1.76 14.92
CA ILE A 273 -5.38 1.87 16.37
C ILE A 273 -5.12 0.50 17.00
N VAL A 274 -5.95 -0.50 16.68
CA VAL A 274 -5.81 -1.87 17.21
C VAL A 274 -4.49 -2.49 16.78
N GLY A 275 -4.09 -2.27 15.53
CA GLY A 275 -2.82 -2.74 14.98
C GLY A 275 -1.61 -2.15 15.72
N GLU A 276 -1.62 -0.85 15.99
CA GLU A 276 -0.54 -0.23 16.78
C GLU A 276 -0.52 -0.75 18.22
N ILE A 277 -1.66 -0.87 18.90
CA ILE A 277 -1.71 -1.46 20.25
C ILE A 277 -1.11 -2.88 20.23
N ASN A 278 -1.41 -3.67 19.19
CA ASN A 278 -0.82 -4.99 19.01
C ASN A 278 0.70 -4.94 18.81
N PHE A 279 1.21 -4.01 18.00
CA PHE A 279 2.65 -3.81 17.82
C PHE A 279 3.39 -3.34 19.08
N PHE A 280 2.71 -2.62 19.97
CA PHE A 280 3.26 -2.19 21.25
C PHE A 280 3.20 -3.28 22.34
N SER A 281 2.52 -4.39 22.08
CA SER A 281 2.47 -5.53 23.01
C SER A 281 3.86 -6.18 23.17
N SER A 282 4.14 -6.72 24.36
CA SER A 282 5.45 -7.32 24.66
C SER A 282 5.78 -8.50 23.74
N GLN A 283 4.76 -9.26 23.33
CA GLN A 283 4.88 -10.44 22.47
C GLN A 283 5.34 -10.06 21.06
N VAL A 284 4.70 -9.07 20.44
CA VAL A 284 4.98 -8.66 19.05
C VAL A 284 6.24 -7.79 18.99
N ARG A 285 6.51 -6.99 20.02
CA ARG A 285 7.67 -6.10 20.09
C ARG A 285 8.98 -6.83 20.43
N TYR A 286 8.91 -8.04 20.96
CA TYR A 286 10.08 -8.80 21.38
C TYR A 286 11.06 -8.98 20.21
N GLN A 287 12.34 -8.63 20.44
CA GLN A 287 13.43 -8.71 19.44
C GLN A 287 13.16 -7.98 18.11
N THR A 288 12.19 -7.07 18.09
CA THR A 288 11.96 -6.18 16.95
C THR A 288 13.01 -5.07 16.93
N GLU A 289 13.48 -4.71 15.74
CA GLU A 289 14.49 -3.66 15.58
C GLU A 289 14.01 -2.31 16.17
N PRO A 290 14.80 -1.68 17.06
CA PRO A 290 14.48 -0.36 17.57
C PRO A 290 14.62 0.71 16.47
N MET A 291 13.85 1.81 16.60
CA MET A 291 13.91 2.97 15.70
C MET A 291 15.31 3.60 15.59
N ALA A 292 16.17 3.41 16.61
CA ALA A 292 17.54 3.90 16.60
C ALA A 292 18.40 3.24 15.50
N ASN A 293 18.03 2.06 15.01
CA ASN A 293 18.81 1.35 13.99
C ASN A 293 18.65 2.00 12.61
N VAL A 294 19.77 2.12 11.88
CA VAL A 294 19.84 2.78 10.56
C VAL A 294 18.84 2.21 9.55
N GLY A 295 18.56 0.91 9.61
CA GLY A 295 17.58 0.24 8.73
C GLY A 295 16.18 0.86 8.78
N GLN A 296 15.79 1.45 9.93
CA GLN A 296 14.48 2.09 10.11
C GLN A 296 14.37 3.45 9.40
N TRP A 297 15.49 4.08 9.04
CA TRP A 297 15.52 5.42 8.45
C TRP A 297 15.46 5.41 6.93
N ALA A 298 15.85 4.30 6.29
CA ALA A 298 15.95 4.21 4.84
C ALA A 298 14.63 4.58 4.11
N PRO A 299 13.44 4.07 4.52
CA PRO A 299 12.18 4.45 3.88
C PRO A 299 11.84 5.94 4.08
N VAL A 300 12.14 6.48 5.26
CA VAL A 300 11.85 7.88 5.63
C VAL A 300 12.69 8.84 4.79
N VAL A 301 14.00 8.59 4.72
CA VAL A 301 14.92 9.40 3.92
C VAL A 301 14.59 9.28 2.43
N GLY A 302 14.35 8.07 1.93
CA GLY A 302 13.99 7.84 0.52
C GLY A 302 12.73 8.59 0.09
N THR A 303 11.69 8.56 0.94
CA THR A 303 10.43 9.28 0.66
C THR A 303 10.62 10.80 0.73
N SER A 304 11.41 11.28 1.69
CA SER A 304 11.71 12.71 1.83
C SER A 304 12.44 13.24 0.60
N LEU A 305 13.45 12.51 0.12
CA LEU A 305 14.17 12.86 -1.11
C LEU A 305 13.25 12.83 -2.35
N ALA A 306 12.32 11.87 -2.43
CA ALA A 306 11.35 11.81 -3.53
C ALA A 306 10.41 13.03 -3.54
N MET A 307 9.95 13.47 -2.36
CA MET A 307 9.12 14.67 -2.23
C MET A 307 9.89 15.94 -2.60
N LEU A 308 11.16 16.07 -2.17
CA LEU A 308 12.04 17.18 -2.55
C LEU A 308 12.31 17.21 -4.06
N ALA A 309 12.52 16.05 -4.68
CA ALA A 309 12.70 15.94 -6.13
C ALA A 309 11.44 16.39 -6.89
N SER A 310 10.25 16.01 -6.42
CA SER A 310 8.97 16.48 -7.00
C SER A 310 8.85 18.00 -6.93
N LEU A 311 9.17 18.60 -5.78
CA LEU A 311 9.15 20.04 -5.59
C LEU A 311 10.15 20.76 -6.52
N TYR A 312 11.37 20.22 -6.64
CA TYR A 312 12.41 20.79 -7.51
C TYR A 312 11.96 20.82 -8.98
N VAL A 313 11.40 19.73 -9.50
CA VAL A 313 10.93 19.66 -10.90
C VAL A 313 9.87 20.72 -11.20
N LEU A 314 9.03 21.04 -10.22
CA LEU A 314 8.00 22.06 -10.38
C LEU A 314 8.54 23.47 -10.31
N LEU A 315 9.48 23.74 -9.40
CA LEU A 315 10.18 25.01 -9.36
C LEU A 315 10.93 25.26 -10.67
N ALA A 316 11.64 24.24 -11.18
CA ALA A 316 12.34 24.32 -12.46
C ALA A 316 11.39 24.59 -13.64
N LYS A 317 10.20 23.96 -13.63
CA LYS A 317 9.16 24.22 -14.65
C LYS A 317 8.66 25.66 -14.59
N HIS A 318 8.41 26.19 -13.38
CA HIS A 318 7.92 27.55 -13.21
C HIS A 318 8.94 28.61 -13.64
N ILE A 319 10.24 28.39 -13.37
CA ILE A 319 11.32 29.26 -13.83
C ILE A 319 11.42 29.27 -15.36
N ALA A 320 11.35 28.09 -16.00
CA ALA A 320 11.40 28.00 -17.46
C ALA A 320 10.20 28.69 -18.14
N GLU A 321 9.00 28.60 -17.56
CA GLU A 321 7.81 29.30 -18.07
C GLU A 321 7.90 30.83 -17.88
N GLY A 322 8.62 31.29 -16.85
CA GLY A 322 8.91 32.71 -16.62
C GLY A 322 9.88 33.33 -17.63
N GLU A 323 10.85 32.55 -18.12
CA GLU A 323 11.81 33.01 -19.15
C GLU A 323 11.17 33.09 -20.56
N ASP A 324 10.23 32.20 -20.89
CA ASP A 324 9.52 32.20 -22.18
C ASP A 324 8.45 33.31 -22.30
N SER A 325 8.01 33.88 -21.17
CA SER A 325 7.01 34.96 -21.14
C SER A 325 7.62 36.36 -21.28
N ASP A 326 8.89 36.56 -20.89
CA ASP A 326 9.60 37.84 -21.08
C ASP A 326 10.18 38.02 -22.50
N SER A 327 10.18 36.96 -23.32
CA SER A 327 10.73 36.97 -24.68
C SER A 327 9.70 37.16 -25.80
N ASN A 328 8.41 37.31 -25.48
CA ASN A 328 7.32 37.50 -26.46
C ASN A 328 6.71 38.92 -26.49
N VAL A 329 7.51 39.96 -26.23
CA VAL A 329 7.15 41.37 -26.53
C VAL A 329 8.03 41.90 -27.67
N HIS A 330 7.88 41.32 -28.86
CA HIS A 330 8.14 42.04 -30.10
C HIS A 330 6.94 41.86 -31.03
N GLN A 331 5.95 42.72 -30.81
CA GLN A 331 4.84 42.93 -31.70
C GLN A 331 5.36 43.58 -33.00
N CYS A 332 5.75 42.76 -33.97
CA CYS A 332 5.99 43.23 -35.33
C CYS A 332 4.64 43.57 -35.98
N ASN A 333 4.37 44.88 -36.06
CA ASN A 333 3.22 45.44 -36.73
C ASN A 333 3.48 45.45 -38.26
N CYS A 334 3.08 44.39 -38.96
CA CYS A 334 3.07 44.37 -40.43
C CYS A 334 1.64 44.32 -40.96
N SER A 335 1.10 45.50 -41.24
CA SER A 335 -0.10 45.68 -42.06
C SER A 335 0.27 45.54 -43.55
N ASN A 336 0.28 44.32 -44.10
CA ASN A 336 0.00 44.00 -45.51
C ASN A 336 0.33 42.54 -45.88
N CYS A 337 -0.51 41.59 -45.48
CA CYS A 337 -0.61 40.31 -46.20
C CYS A 337 -2.08 40.02 -46.51
N LYS A 338 -2.52 40.50 -47.68
CA LYS A 338 -3.72 40.04 -48.36
C LYS A 338 -3.23 39.15 -49.50
N MET A 339 -3.40 37.84 -49.39
CA MET A 339 -3.43 36.95 -50.55
C MET A 339 -4.49 35.89 -50.35
N ASP A 340 -5.50 36.02 -51.20
CA ASP A 340 -6.61 35.13 -51.45
C ASP A 340 -6.16 34.14 -52.54
N HIS A 341 -6.37 32.85 -52.34
CA HIS A 341 -6.52 31.90 -53.45
C HIS A 341 -7.28 30.65 -52.99
N THR A 342 -8.55 30.62 -53.41
CA THR A 342 -9.46 29.47 -53.47
C THR A 342 -9.05 28.42 -54.52
N ARG A 343 -9.40 27.15 -54.20
CA ARG A 343 -9.70 25.96 -55.04
C ARG A 343 -8.53 25.21 -55.72
N ASP A 344 -8.41 23.92 -55.39
CA ASP A 344 -8.81 22.82 -56.29
C ASP A 344 -9.00 21.47 -55.53
N GLU A 345 -9.99 20.68 -56.00
CA GLU A 345 -10.46 19.38 -55.49
C GLU A 345 -9.73 18.19 -56.16
N ILE A 346 -9.47 17.14 -55.35
CA ILE A 346 -9.59 15.69 -55.60
C ILE A 346 -8.77 15.03 -56.74
N ILE A 347 -7.93 14.03 -56.37
CA ILE A 347 -7.93 12.65 -56.91
C ILE A 347 -7.23 11.70 -55.90
N LEU A 348 -7.88 10.56 -55.66
CA LEU A 348 -7.45 9.42 -54.85
C LEU A 348 -6.91 8.32 -55.78
N THR A 349 -5.69 7.80 -55.57
CA THR A 349 -5.31 6.37 -55.71
C THR A 349 -3.90 6.09 -55.17
N THR A 350 -3.88 5.43 -54.00
CA THR A 350 -3.18 4.19 -53.61
C THR A 350 -1.69 3.89 -53.96
N GLU A 351 -1.01 3.43 -52.89
CA GLU A 351 0.25 2.63 -52.76
C GLU A 351 1.57 3.42 -52.64
N LEU A 352 2.21 3.51 -51.46
CA LEU A 352 2.88 2.51 -50.61
C LEU A 352 4.42 2.72 -50.71
N HIS A 353 4.98 3.56 -49.83
CA HIS A 353 6.33 3.36 -49.31
C HIS A 353 6.56 4.17 -48.02
N ASP A 354 6.71 3.42 -46.93
CA ASP A 354 7.56 3.64 -45.75
C ASP A 354 8.07 5.06 -45.47
N ALA A 355 7.48 5.71 -44.46
CA ALA A 355 8.07 6.87 -43.80
C ALA A 355 7.80 6.79 -42.29
N THR A 356 8.83 6.34 -41.57
CA THR A 356 8.89 6.29 -40.12
C THR A 356 8.83 7.70 -39.54
N ASP A 357 7.69 8.09 -38.99
CA ASP A 357 7.50 9.39 -38.36
C ASP A 357 8.12 9.42 -36.95
N ARG A 358 9.38 9.87 -36.85
CA ARG A 358 10.07 10.22 -35.59
C ARG A 358 10.56 11.67 -35.65
N PRO A 359 9.82 12.66 -35.09
CA PRO A 359 10.39 13.96 -34.77
C PRO A 359 10.69 14.14 -33.26
N SER A 360 10.20 13.26 -32.37
CA SER A 360 10.33 13.48 -30.91
C SER A 360 11.60 12.93 -30.27
N THR A 361 12.27 11.96 -30.90
CA THR A 361 13.46 11.31 -30.32
C THR A 361 14.73 12.16 -30.39
N ASN A 362 14.82 13.07 -31.37
CA ASN A 362 16.00 13.93 -31.51
C ASN A 362 16.04 15.04 -30.45
N LEU A 363 14.89 15.64 -30.11
CA LEU A 363 14.83 16.68 -29.08
C LEU A 363 15.14 16.11 -27.68
N TYR A 364 14.62 14.92 -27.37
CA TYR A 364 14.92 14.23 -26.11
C TYR A 364 16.39 13.82 -26.03
N ARG A 365 16.94 13.23 -27.09
CA ARG A 365 18.37 12.84 -27.16
C ARG A 365 19.30 14.05 -27.04
N GLN A 366 18.91 15.20 -27.59
CA GLN A 366 19.70 16.43 -27.53
C GLN A 366 19.65 17.07 -26.14
N LYS A 367 18.51 17.04 -25.44
CA LYS A 367 18.38 17.49 -24.04
C LYS A 367 19.17 16.58 -23.08
N VAL A 368 19.11 15.26 -23.27
CA VAL A 368 19.88 14.29 -22.48
C VAL A 368 21.38 14.46 -22.70
N ARG A 369 21.85 14.68 -23.94
CA ARG A 369 23.27 14.98 -24.21
C ARG A 369 23.74 16.28 -23.55
N LYS A 370 22.93 17.34 -23.56
CA LYS A 370 23.23 18.60 -22.85
C LYS A 370 23.32 18.38 -21.34
N LEU A 371 22.46 17.51 -20.78
CA LEU A 371 22.48 17.16 -19.35
C LEU A 371 23.79 16.43 -18.98
N PHE A 372 24.18 15.39 -19.72
CA PHE A 372 25.42 14.65 -19.48
C PHE A 372 26.67 15.52 -19.66
N PHE A 373 26.66 16.45 -20.62
CA PHE A 373 27.78 17.37 -20.83
C PHE A 373 27.90 18.40 -19.69
N THR A 374 26.77 18.85 -19.14
CA THR A 374 26.74 19.81 -18.01
C THR A 374 27.16 19.12 -16.72
N VAL A 375 26.70 17.89 -16.48
CA VAL A 375 27.11 17.08 -15.31
C VAL A 375 28.59 16.68 -15.40
N GLY A 376 29.09 16.32 -16.58
CA GLY A 376 30.52 16.06 -16.81
C GLY A 376 31.39 17.29 -16.51
N LYS A 377 30.96 18.48 -16.92
CA LYS A 377 31.66 19.73 -16.61
C LYS A 377 31.66 20.11 -15.12
N ILE A 378 30.63 19.71 -14.37
CA ILE A 378 30.53 19.97 -12.93
C ILE A 378 31.41 18.98 -12.15
N LEU A 379 31.59 17.76 -12.66
CA LEU A 379 32.41 16.72 -12.02
C LEU A 379 33.92 16.83 -12.32
N ASP A 380 34.32 17.57 -13.37
CA ASP A 380 35.73 17.84 -13.70
C ASP A 380 36.35 19.05 -12.96
N PHE A 381 35.65 19.64 -11.97
CA PHE A 381 36.24 20.64 -11.06
C PHE A 381 36.56 20.01 -9.70
N SER A 382 37.55 19.12 -9.70
CA SER A 382 38.37 18.82 -8.51
C SER A 382 39.67 18.15 -8.98
N GLN A 383 40.57 18.94 -9.56
CA GLN A 383 42.00 18.62 -9.57
C GLN A 383 42.75 19.71 -8.80
#